data_AF-A0A7S2N7R6-F1
#
_entry.id   AF-A0A7S2N7R6-F1
#
_cell.length_a   1.000
_cell.length_b   1.000
_cell.length_c   1.000
_cell.angle_alpha   90.00
_cell.angle_beta   90.00
_cell.angle_gamma   90.00
#
_symmetry.space_group_name_H-M   'P 1'
#
loop_
_entity.id
_entity.type
_entity.pdbx_description
1 polymer ?
#
loop_
_entity_poly.entity_id
_entity_poly.type
_entity_poly.pdbx_seq_one_letter_code
_entity_poly.pdbx_strand_id
1 'polypeptide(L)'
;IKGHPCKVAEISTSKTGKHGHAKAHIVALDIFTSKKYEDLCPTSHNVEVPFVKRTEYQLLNADKDTGEVSLLLEDGGTKDDLNMPCFINQGEPTEDDQKVQKEMLEAFAAGKTTIVA
;
A
#
# COMPACT_ATOMS: atom_id res chain seq x y z
N ILE A 1 -4.70 12.09 -2.12
CA ILE A 1 -6.00 12.76 -1.88
C ILE A 1 -6.04 13.31 -0.46
N LYS A 2 -6.26 14.62 -0.28
CA LYS A 2 -6.30 15.28 1.05
C LYS A 2 -5.07 14.95 1.94
N GLY A 3 -3.87 14.93 1.35
CA GLY A 3 -2.64 14.57 2.06
C GLY A 3 -2.40 13.06 2.24
N HIS A 4 -3.33 12.20 1.83
CA HIS A 4 -3.17 10.75 1.90
C HIS A 4 -2.72 10.17 0.55
N PRO A 5 -1.74 9.25 0.52
CA PRO A 5 -1.39 8.52 -0.69
C PRO A 5 -2.49 7.51 -1.01
N CYS A 6 -3.18 7.71 -2.13
CA CYS A 6 -4.33 6.88 -2.48
C CYS A 6 -4.22 6.35 -3.91
N LYS A 7 -4.74 5.15 -4.13
CA LYS A 7 -5.06 4.59 -5.43
C LYS A 7 -6.45 5.04 -5.85
N VAL A 8 -6.58 5.67 -7.02
CA VAL A 8 -7.88 6.11 -7.53
C VAL A 8 -8.71 4.90 -7.92
N ALA A 9 -9.92 4.81 -7.39
CA ALA A 9 -10.91 3.77 -7.69
C ALA A 9 -11.90 4.25 -8.76
N GLU A 10 -12.32 5.52 -8.70
CA GLU A 10 -13.30 6.08 -9.63
C GLU A 10 -13.05 7.58 -9.84
N ILE A 11 -13.29 8.07 -11.06
CA ILE A 11 -13.35 9.51 -11.37
C ILE A 11 -14.62 9.76 -12.15
N SER A 12 -15.45 10.70 -11.67
CA SER A 12 -16.61 11.19 -12.41
C SER A 12 -16.47 12.70 -12.66
N THR A 13 -16.76 13.14 -13.88
CA THR A 13 -16.69 14.57 -14.23
C THR A 13 -18.08 15.13 -14.40
N SER A 14 -18.36 16.28 -13.80
CA SER A 14 -19.64 16.98 -13.91
C SER A 14 -19.44 18.44 -14.30
N LYS A 15 -20.39 18.99 -15.07
CA LYS A 15 -20.41 20.42 -15.39
C LYS A 15 -21.58 21.07 -14.66
N THR A 16 -21.30 21.92 -13.68
CA THR A 16 -22.34 22.64 -12.94
C THR A 16 -22.76 23.90 -13.70
N GLY A 17 -23.68 23.74 -14.66
CA GLY A 17 -24.30 24.85 -15.42
C GLY A 17 -23.63 25.17 -16.77
N LYS A 18 -24.26 26.09 -17.53
CA LYS A 18 -23.87 26.43 -18.92
C LYS A 18 -22.44 27.00 -19.03
N HIS A 19 -22.06 27.86 -18.08
CA HIS A 19 -20.76 28.56 -18.03
C HIS A 19 -19.84 28.08 -16.91
N GLY A 20 -20.22 27.06 -16.14
CA GLY A 20 -19.42 26.55 -15.03
C GLY A 20 -18.21 25.73 -15.50
N HIS A 21 -17.14 25.76 -14.71
CA HIS A 21 -16.00 24.87 -14.88
C HIS A 21 -16.40 23.42 -14.62
N ALA A 22 -15.81 22.49 -15.37
CA ALA A 22 -15.97 21.07 -15.09
C ALA A 22 -15.28 20.71 -13.76
N LYS A 23 -15.99 19.97 -12.92
CA LYS A 23 -15.50 19.42 -11.65
C LYS A 23 -15.25 17.93 -11.80
N ALA A 24 -14.17 17.44 -11.21
CA ALA A 24 -13.91 16.02 -11.03
C ALA A 24 -14.29 15.64 -9.59
N HIS A 25 -15.10 14.60 -9.45
CA HIS A 25 -15.29 13.86 -8.20
C HIS A 25 -14.44 12.61 -8.27
N ILE A 26 -13.48 12.51 -7.37
CA ILE A 26 -12.48 11.45 -7.32
C ILE A 26 -12.74 10.62 -6.08
N VAL A 27 -12.94 9.33 -6.26
CA VAL A 27 -13.01 8.34 -5.19
C VAL A 27 -11.71 7.54 -5.21
N ALA A 28 -11.02 7.47 -4.08
CA ALA A 28 -9.75 6.78 -3.95
C ALA A 28 -9.67 5.98 -2.65
N LEU A 29 -8.84 4.95 -2.64
CA LEU A 29 -8.53 4.13 -1.47
C LEU A 29 -7.10 4.43 -1.03
N ASP A 30 -6.91 4.73 0.24
CA ASP A 30 -5.58 4.90 0.83
C ASP A 30 -4.80 3.59 0.75
N ILE A 31 -3.54 3.66 0.29
CA ILE A 31 -2.76 2.47 -0.04
C ILE A 31 -2.26 1.69 1.18
N PHE A 32 -2.32 2.28 2.37
CA PHE A 32 -1.88 1.64 3.62
C PHE A 32 -3.06 1.15 4.45
N THR A 33 -4.13 1.92 4.49
CA THR A 33 -5.26 1.67 5.39
C THR A 33 -6.49 1.13 4.69
N SER A 34 -6.49 1.10 3.35
CA SER A 34 -7.66 0.77 2.52
C SER A 34 -8.88 1.67 2.78
N LYS A 35 -8.72 2.77 3.52
CA LYS A 35 -9.81 3.72 3.81
C LYS A 35 -10.18 4.48 2.55
N LYS A 36 -11.48 4.64 2.33
CA LYS A 36 -12.02 5.40 1.21
C LYS A 36 -11.96 6.91 1.48
N TYR A 37 -11.39 7.64 0.55
CA TYR A 37 -11.33 9.09 0.50
C TYR A 37 -12.01 9.61 -0.77
N GLU A 38 -12.70 10.74 -0.64
CA GLU A 38 -13.34 11.42 -1.76
C GLU A 38 -12.86 12.87 -1.84
N ASP A 39 -12.69 13.35 -3.06
CA ASP A 39 -12.34 14.74 -3.37
C ASP A 39 -13.19 15.29 -4.52
N LEU A 40 -13.52 16.57 -4.43
CA LEU A 40 -14.27 17.28 -5.46
C LEU A 40 -13.52 18.56 -5.80
N CYS A 41 -12.85 18.57 -6.96
CA CYS A 41 -12.00 19.68 -7.37
C CYS A 41 -12.28 20.09 -8.83
N PRO A 42 -12.03 21.36 -9.21
CA PRO A 42 -11.99 21.77 -10.61
C PRO A 42 -11.00 20.92 -11.40
N THR A 43 -11.38 20.52 -12.62
CA THR A 43 -10.53 19.73 -13.53
C THR A 43 -9.23 20.42 -13.94
N SER A 44 -9.11 21.73 -13.71
CA SER A 44 -7.91 22.52 -13.98
C SER A 44 -6.95 22.62 -12.79
N HIS A 45 -7.29 22.06 -11.63
CA HIS A 45 -6.38 22.06 -10.47
C HIS A 45 -5.34 20.96 -10.59
N ASN A 46 -4.09 21.29 -10.24
CA ASN A 46 -3.06 20.31 -10.03
C ASN A 46 -3.35 19.51 -8.75
N VAL A 47 -3.01 18.23 -8.78
CA VAL A 47 -3.15 17.31 -7.65
C VAL A 47 -1.78 16.66 -7.40
N GLU A 48 -1.43 16.51 -6.13
CA GLU A 48 -0.21 15.80 -5.74
C GLU A 48 -0.32 14.30 -6.07
N VAL A 49 0.76 13.75 -6.65
CA VAL A 49 0.83 12.34 -7.04
C VAL A 49 1.88 11.64 -6.17
N PRO A 50 1.50 10.58 -5.42
CA PRO A 50 2.48 9.82 -4.66
C PRO A 50 3.42 9.06 -5.60
N PHE A 51 4.72 9.08 -5.30
CA PHE A 51 5.68 8.21 -5.97
C PHE A 51 5.75 6.88 -5.22
N VAL A 52 5.34 5.80 -5.89
CA VAL A 52 5.33 4.45 -5.32
C VAL A 52 6.31 3.58 -6.08
N LYS A 53 7.31 3.03 -5.39
CA LYS A 53 8.27 2.07 -5.96
C LYS A 53 8.08 0.72 -5.28
N ARG A 54 7.74 -0.30 -6.08
CA ARG A 54 7.76 -1.70 -5.65
C ARG A 54 9.18 -2.24 -5.81
N THR A 55 9.69 -2.90 -4.78
CA THR A 55 11.00 -3.57 -4.80
C THR A 55 10.78 -4.99 -4.35
N GLU A 56 11.27 -5.95 -5.12
CA GLU A 56 11.09 -7.37 -4.82
C GLU A 56 12.26 -7.86 -3.97
N TYR A 57 11.95 -8.63 -2.94
CA TYR A 57 12.92 -9.24 -2.05
C TYR A 57 12.63 -10.73 -1.90
N GLN A 58 13.67 -11.54 -1.72
CA GLN A 58 13.48 -12.94 -1.38
C GLN A 58 13.41 -13.11 0.15
N LEU A 59 12.35 -13.74 0.64
CA LEU A 59 12.18 -14.03 2.06
C LEU A 59 13.18 -15.11 2.51
N LEU A 60 14.06 -14.77 3.45
CA LEU A 60 15.04 -15.69 4.04
C LEU A 60 14.57 -16.25 5.38
N ASN A 61 13.97 -15.41 6.22
CA ASN A 61 13.48 -15.78 7.54
C ASN A 61 12.24 -14.96 7.91
N ALA A 62 11.31 -15.57 8.64
CA ALA A 62 10.17 -14.91 9.23
C ALA A 62 9.91 -15.49 10.63
N ASP A 63 10.15 -14.68 11.66
CA ASP A 63 9.91 -15.07 13.05
C ASP A 63 8.49 -14.67 13.47
N LYS A 64 7.67 -15.66 13.81
CA LYS A 64 6.27 -15.45 14.21
C LYS A 64 6.14 -14.73 15.56
N ASP A 65 7.07 -14.97 16.47
CA ASP A 65 6.98 -14.53 17.86
C ASP A 65 7.52 -13.11 18.02
N THR A 66 8.66 -12.79 17.36
CA THR A 66 9.25 -11.44 17.39
C THR A 66 8.69 -10.53 16.32
N GLY A 67 8.20 -11.09 15.21
CA GLY A 67 7.75 -10.33 14.04
C GLY A 67 8.86 -9.92 13.09
N GLU A 68 10.13 -10.24 13.40
CA GLU A 68 11.29 -9.86 12.59
C GLU A 68 11.35 -10.67 11.29
N VAL A 69 11.72 -10.00 10.19
CA VAL A 69 11.95 -10.65 8.90
C VAL A 69 13.35 -10.38 8.38
N SER A 70 13.94 -11.40 7.77
CA SER A 70 15.18 -11.28 7.00
C SER A 70 14.87 -11.42 5.52
N LEU A 71 15.23 -10.40 4.75
CA LEU A 71 14.98 -10.31 3.31
C LEU A 71 16.30 -10.24 2.56
N LEU A 72 16.42 -10.94 1.43
CA LEU A 72 17.56 -10.87 0.53
C LEU A 72 17.30 -9.84 -0.57
N LEU A 73 18.25 -8.91 -0.73
CA LEU A 73 18.33 -7.94 -1.81
C LEU A 73 18.95 -8.56 -3.07
N GLU A 74 18.70 -7.96 -4.23
CA GLU A 74 19.29 -8.38 -5.50
C GLU A 74 20.82 -8.31 -5.53
N ASP A 75 21.42 -7.42 -4.72
CA ASP A 75 22.87 -7.25 -4.61
C ASP A 75 23.54 -8.31 -3.70
N GLY A 76 22.76 -9.22 -3.13
CA GLY A 76 23.20 -10.26 -2.21
C GLY A 76 23.30 -9.81 -0.75
N GLY A 77 22.98 -8.56 -0.43
CA GLY A 77 22.83 -8.07 0.93
C GLY A 77 21.55 -8.57 1.60
N THR A 78 21.53 -8.55 2.94
CA THR A 78 20.31 -8.82 3.71
C THR A 78 19.74 -7.54 4.30
N LYS A 79 18.41 -7.52 4.41
CA LYS A 79 17.63 -6.47 5.04
C LYS A 79 16.87 -7.09 6.20
N ASP A 80 17.32 -6.76 7.40
CA ASP A 80 16.87 -7.33 8.68
C ASP A 80 16.22 -6.28 9.61
N ASP A 81 16.00 -5.06 9.10
CA ASP A 81 15.42 -3.91 9.82
C ASP A 81 13.90 -3.76 9.60
N LEU A 82 13.25 -4.81 9.08
CA LEU A 82 11.81 -4.81 8.80
C LEU A 82 11.09 -5.86 9.65
N ASN A 83 9.82 -5.57 9.91
CA ASN A 83 8.90 -6.48 10.60
C ASN A 83 7.79 -6.95 9.67
N MET A 84 7.13 -8.05 10.05
CA MET A 84 5.94 -8.55 9.36
C MET A 84 4.77 -7.55 9.42
N PRO A 85 3.83 -7.60 8.45
CA PRO A 85 2.76 -6.62 8.32
C PRO A 85 1.85 -6.40 9.54
N CYS A 86 1.68 -7.37 10.45
CA CYS A 86 0.88 -7.14 11.66
C CYS A 86 1.65 -6.44 12.79
N PHE A 87 2.96 -6.26 12.67
CA PHE A 87 3.82 -5.62 13.66
C PHE A 87 4.06 -4.15 13.30
N ILE A 88 2.96 -3.41 13.20
CA ILE A 88 2.97 -1.99 12.83
C ILE A 88 3.27 -1.07 14.01
N ASN A 89 4.00 0.00 13.71
CA ASN A 89 4.31 1.05 14.69
C ASN A 89 3.14 2.03 14.92
N GLN A 90 2.21 2.13 13.97
CA GLN A 90 1.07 3.06 14.01
C GLN A 90 -0.16 2.45 13.33
N GLY A 91 -1.31 2.52 14.01
CA GLY A 91 -2.60 2.04 13.49
C GLY A 91 -2.96 0.64 14.01
N GLU A 92 -3.92 0.01 13.34
CA GLU A 92 -4.34 -1.37 13.59
C GLU A 92 -4.09 -2.20 12.32
N PRO A 93 -3.61 -3.46 12.43
CA PRO A 93 -3.39 -4.32 11.27
C PRO A 93 -4.70 -4.52 10.50
N THR A 94 -4.64 -4.31 9.20
CA THR A 94 -5.78 -4.56 8.31
C THR A 94 -5.99 -6.06 8.11
N GLU A 95 -7.16 -6.43 7.56
CA GLU A 95 -7.41 -7.82 7.17
C GLU A 95 -6.42 -8.31 6.11
N ASP A 96 -5.97 -7.41 5.22
CA ASP A 96 -4.96 -7.70 4.21
C ASP A 96 -3.59 -7.97 4.84
N ASP A 97 -3.19 -7.19 5.86
CA ASP A 97 -1.93 -7.40 6.60
C ASP A 97 -1.90 -8.79 7.25
N GLN A 98 -3.01 -9.19 7.88
CA GLN A 98 -3.14 -10.51 8.52
C GLN A 98 -3.03 -11.64 7.50
N LYS A 99 -3.65 -11.46 6.33
CA LYS A 99 -3.60 -12.44 5.25
C LYS A 99 -2.18 -12.58 4.70
N VAL A 100 -1.53 -11.47 4.38
CA VAL A 100 -0.15 -11.47 3.85
C VAL A 100 0.82 -12.09 4.85
N GLN A 101 0.73 -11.71 6.13
CA GLN A 101 1.57 -12.28 7.16
C GLN A 101 1.39 -13.81 7.27
N LYS A 102 0.14 -14.29 7.21
CA LYS A 102 -0.15 -15.72 7.23
C LYS A 102 0.47 -16.43 6.02
N GLU A 103 0.31 -15.88 4.83
CA GLU A 103 0.90 -16.43 3.60
C GLU A 103 2.43 -16.47 3.66
N MET A 104 3.08 -15.43 4.22
CA MET A 104 4.53 -15.40 4.43
C MET A 104 5.00 -16.52 5.37
N LEU A 105 4.33 -16.69 6.50
CA LEU A 105 4.68 -17.74 7.48
C LEU A 105 4.47 -19.16 6.92
N GLU A 106 3.36 -19.39 6.21
CA GLU A 106 3.09 -20.68 5.57
C GLU A 106 4.10 -20.99 4.47
N ALA A 107 4.45 -20.01 3.65
CA ALA A 107 5.42 -20.20 2.57
C ALA A 107 6.84 -20.44 3.10
N PHE A 108 7.21 -19.79 4.20
CA PHE A 108 8.46 -20.07 4.91
C PHE A 108 8.47 -21.47 5.52
N ALA A 109 7.40 -21.88 6.22
CA ALA A 109 7.29 -23.22 6.79
C ALA A 109 7.29 -24.34 5.73
N ALA A 110 6.79 -24.06 4.53
CA ALA A 110 6.84 -24.97 3.39
C ALA A 110 8.24 -25.06 2.74
N GLY A 111 9.22 -24.27 3.18
CA GLY A 111 10.57 -24.21 2.60
C GLY A 111 10.59 -23.68 1.17
N LYS A 112 9.55 -22.95 0.76
CA LYS A 112 9.42 -22.42 -0.60
C LYS A 112 10.10 -21.07 -0.70
N THR A 113 10.94 -20.90 -1.73
CA THR A 113 11.46 -19.57 -2.11
C THR A 113 10.29 -18.64 -2.41
N THR A 114 10.15 -17.62 -1.58
CA THR A 114 9.04 -16.67 -1.64
C THR A 114 9.60 -15.29 -1.92
N ILE A 115 9.06 -14.64 -2.95
CA ILE A 115 9.37 -13.25 -3.28
C ILE A 115 8.27 -12.38 -2.66
N VAL A 116 8.66 -11.37 -1.90
CA VAL A 116 7.79 -10.40 -1.24
C VAL A 116 8.10 -8.99 -1.73
N ALA A 117 7.09 -8.12 -1.80
CA ALA A 117 7.22 -6.78 -2.36
C ALA A 117 6.18 -5.81 -1.80
#